data_AF-A0A934Z6Y3-F1
#
_entry.id   AF-A0A934Z6Y3-F1
#
_cell.length_a   1.000
_cell.length_b   1.000
_cell.length_c   1.000
_cell.angle_alpha   90.00
_cell.angle_beta   90.00
_cell.angle_gamma   90.00
#
_symmetry.space_group_name_H-M   'P 1'
#
loop_
_entity.id
_entity.type
_entity.pdbx_description
1 polymer ?
#
loop_
_entity_poly.entity_id
_entity_poly.type
_entity_poly.pdbx_seq_one_letter_code
_entity_poly.pdbx_strand_id
1 'polypeptide(L)'
;MRAPRLLAAAAVLVVACNRAPGETPKATVEAFAHAAQSARTDSSARQRMYDLLSQRAQDALTDRAQQASQLSGWELQPWEMIAPGRIHLRLEIDPSSMDTRISDDRAVVTVRGVAGGVADVPLVREGGRWRIDLSFPSVEAIRPGAGDAGARSVP
;
A
#
# COMPACT_ATOMS: atom_id res chain seq x y z
N MET A 1 -11.24 51.22 40.80
CA MET A 1 -10.08 50.40 40.39
C MET A 1 -10.01 49.14 41.23
N ARG A 2 -10.31 47.96 40.66
CA ARG A 2 -9.87 46.61 41.10
C ARG A 2 -10.38 45.60 40.06
N ALA A 3 -9.43 44.96 39.38
CA ALA A 3 -9.59 44.19 38.14
C ALA A 3 -10.25 42.81 38.35
N PRO A 4 -10.92 42.26 37.33
CA PRO A 4 -11.43 40.89 37.36
C PRO A 4 -10.27 39.90 37.18
N ARG A 5 -10.19 38.90 38.07
CA ARG A 5 -9.25 37.78 37.98
C ARG A 5 -9.72 36.82 36.89
N LEU A 6 -9.14 36.96 35.70
CA LEU A 6 -9.26 36.00 34.60
C LEU A 6 -8.55 34.70 35.02
N LEU A 7 -9.32 33.68 35.38
CA LEU A 7 -8.87 32.29 35.43
C LEU A 7 -8.68 31.80 33.99
N ALA A 8 -7.46 31.88 33.49
CA ALA A 8 -7.07 31.31 32.21
C ALA A 8 -6.90 29.79 32.38
N ALA A 9 -7.86 29.02 31.86
CA ALA A 9 -7.76 27.58 31.71
C ALA A 9 -6.78 27.24 30.58
N ALA A 10 -5.59 26.76 30.92
CA ALA A 10 -4.64 26.21 29.96
C ALA A 10 -5.02 24.74 29.66
N ALA A 11 -5.89 24.53 28.68
CA ALA A 11 -6.12 23.22 28.09
C ALA A 11 -4.93 22.87 27.19
N VAL A 12 -3.99 22.08 27.71
CA VAL A 12 -2.91 21.47 26.94
C VAL A 12 -3.54 20.39 26.06
N LEU A 13 -3.87 20.72 24.82
CA LEU A 13 -4.24 19.77 23.78
C LEU A 13 -2.99 18.99 23.38
N VAL A 14 -2.80 17.82 23.99
CA VAL A 14 -1.85 16.82 23.50
C VAL A 14 -2.43 16.28 22.19
N VAL A 15 -2.04 16.90 21.07
CA VAL A 15 -2.22 16.30 19.74
C VAL A 15 -1.28 15.10 19.70
N ALA A 16 -1.79 13.94 20.10
CA ALA A 16 -1.16 12.68 19.76
C ALA A 16 -1.07 12.66 18.23
N CYS A 17 0.15 12.71 17.69
CA CYS A 17 0.47 12.67 16.27
C CYS A 17 0.14 11.29 15.65
N ASN A 18 -1.07 10.78 15.86
CA ASN A 18 -1.59 9.63 15.13
C ASN A 18 -2.09 10.15 13.78
N ARG A 19 -1.16 10.39 12.85
CA ARG A 19 -1.47 10.88 11.50
C ARG A 19 -2.39 9.88 10.81
N ALA A 20 -3.48 10.37 10.21
CA ALA A 20 -4.39 9.48 9.51
C ALA A 20 -3.68 8.81 8.32
N PRO A 21 -4.06 7.57 7.96
CA PRO A 21 -3.54 6.94 6.74
C PRO A 21 -3.73 7.85 5.52
N GLY A 22 -2.69 7.96 4.69
CA GLY A 22 -2.69 8.84 3.51
C GLY A 22 -2.23 10.28 3.76
N GLU A 23 -2.05 10.74 5.01
CA GLU A 23 -1.56 12.11 5.27
C GLU A 23 -0.08 12.29 4.90
N THR A 24 0.74 11.28 5.21
CA THR A 24 2.17 11.25 4.88
C THR A 24 2.52 9.93 4.21
N PRO A 25 3.61 9.86 3.42
CA PRO A 25 4.03 8.61 2.81
C PRO A 25 4.28 7.53 3.86
N LYS A 26 5.01 7.89 4.92
CA LYS A 26 5.32 7.02 6.05
C LYS A 26 4.08 6.44 6.73
N ALA A 27 3.12 7.30 7.12
CA ALA A 27 1.89 6.85 7.77
C ALA A 27 1.05 5.90 6.88
N THR A 28 1.13 6.08 5.56
CA THR A 28 0.45 5.21 4.59
C THR A 28 1.10 3.82 4.57
N VAL A 29 2.43 3.75 4.55
CA VAL A 29 3.18 2.49 4.60
C VAL A 29 2.98 1.78 5.93
N GLU A 30 2.98 2.49 7.05
CA GLU A 30 2.68 1.94 8.38
C GLU A 30 1.28 1.32 8.44
N ALA A 31 0.26 2.04 7.96
CA ALA A 31 -1.11 1.55 7.91
C ALA A 31 -1.23 0.29 7.03
N PHE A 32 -0.56 0.26 5.88
CA PHE A 32 -0.55 -0.90 4.99
C PHE A 32 0.13 -2.11 5.65
N ALA A 33 1.28 -1.90 6.28
CA ALA A 33 2.01 -2.97 6.98
C ALA A 33 1.19 -3.54 8.14
N HIS A 34 0.55 -2.68 8.94
CA HIS A 34 -0.34 -3.10 10.02
C HIS A 34 -1.53 -3.92 9.48
N ALA A 35 -2.17 -3.46 8.40
CA ALA A 35 -3.23 -4.21 7.75
C ALA A 35 -2.73 -5.58 7.23
N ALA A 36 -1.57 -5.63 6.58
CA ALA A 36 -0.98 -6.87 6.08
C ALA A 36 -0.69 -7.88 7.21
N GLN A 37 -0.19 -7.43 8.36
CA GLN A 37 0.02 -8.28 9.53
C GLN A 37 -1.30 -8.85 10.07
N SER A 38 -2.36 -8.03 10.10
CA SER A 38 -3.70 -8.44 10.58
C SER A 38 -4.47 -9.35 9.61
N ALA A 39 -4.09 -9.44 8.33
CA ALA A 39 -4.84 -10.15 7.29
C ALA A 39 -4.99 -11.66 7.49
N ARG A 40 -4.23 -12.27 8.40
CA ARG A 40 -4.40 -13.69 8.78
C ARG A 40 -5.60 -13.92 9.69
N THR A 41 -5.96 -12.93 10.50
CA THR A 41 -6.98 -13.05 11.55
C THR A 41 -8.17 -12.12 11.33
N ASP A 42 -8.02 -11.11 10.47
CA ASP A 42 -9.07 -10.15 10.11
C ASP A 42 -9.31 -10.17 8.60
N SER A 43 -10.50 -10.62 8.21
CA SER A 43 -10.93 -10.69 6.80
C SER A 43 -11.02 -9.32 6.12
N SER A 44 -11.32 -8.26 6.88
CA SER A 44 -11.45 -6.89 6.37
C SER A 44 -10.10 -6.20 6.15
N ALA A 45 -9.01 -6.77 6.67
CA ALA A 45 -7.69 -6.19 6.52
C ALA A 45 -7.22 -6.10 5.07
N ARG A 46 -7.58 -7.07 4.22
CA ARG A 46 -7.27 -7.03 2.79
C ARG A 46 -7.95 -5.86 2.09
N GLN A 47 -9.19 -5.54 2.48
CA GLN A 47 -9.89 -4.39 1.96
C GLN A 47 -9.20 -3.08 2.40
N ARG A 48 -8.80 -2.97 3.67
CA ARG A 48 -8.02 -1.80 4.13
C ARG A 48 -6.68 -1.64 3.40
N MET A 49 -6.02 -2.75 3.06
CA MET A 49 -4.82 -2.70 2.21
C MET A 49 -5.15 -2.16 0.82
N TYR A 50 -6.20 -2.68 0.19
CA TYR A 50 -6.68 -2.24 -1.12
C TYR A 50 -6.99 -0.74 -1.13
N ASP A 51 -7.66 -0.23 -0.10
CA ASP A 51 -8.02 1.18 0.01
C ASP A 51 -6.81 2.12 0.09
N LEU A 52 -5.61 1.62 0.42
CA LEU A 52 -4.36 2.39 0.48
C LEU A 52 -3.58 2.38 -0.83
N LEU A 53 -4.00 1.58 -1.82
CA LEU A 53 -3.33 1.47 -3.11
C LEU A 53 -3.69 2.65 -4.03
N SER A 54 -2.80 2.94 -4.99
CA SER A 54 -3.08 3.91 -6.06
C SER A 54 -4.26 3.45 -6.92
N GLN A 55 -4.94 4.38 -7.59
CA GLN A 55 -6.05 4.05 -8.48
C GLN A 55 -5.62 3.02 -9.54
N ARG A 56 -4.44 3.22 -10.13
CA ARG A 56 -3.86 2.28 -11.10
C ARG A 56 -3.73 0.86 -10.53
N ALA A 57 -3.26 0.73 -9.30
CA ALA A 57 -3.07 -0.56 -8.65
C ALA A 57 -4.42 -1.22 -8.30
N GLN A 58 -5.41 -0.42 -7.90
CA GLN A 58 -6.78 -0.86 -7.67
C GLN A 58 -7.42 -1.38 -8.96
N ASP A 59 -7.29 -0.66 -10.07
CA ASP A 59 -7.82 -1.05 -11.39
C ASP A 59 -7.22 -2.39 -11.84
N ALA A 60 -5.90 -2.55 -11.71
CA ALA A 60 -5.22 -3.80 -12.07
C ALA A 60 -5.68 -5.01 -11.25
N LEU A 61 -6.05 -4.82 -9.99
CA LEU A 61 -6.62 -5.89 -9.15
C LEU A 61 -8.09 -6.15 -9.52
N THR A 62 -8.84 -5.13 -9.88
CA THR A 62 -10.22 -5.25 -10.37
C THR A 62 -10.28 -6.07 -11.66
N ASP A 63 -9.45 -5.76 -12.64
CA ASP A 63 -9.40 -6.51 -13.91
C ASP A 63 -9.10 -7.99 -13.68
N ARG A 64 -8.17 -8.28 -12.76
CA ARG A 64 -7.83 -9.65 -12.40
C ARG A 64 -8.96 -10.37 -11.68
N ALA A 65 -9.62 -9.71 -10.76
CA ALA A 65 -10.74 -10.29 -10.03
C ALA A 65 -11.90 -10.61 -10.99
N GLN A 66 -12.18 -9.73 -11.95
CA GLN A 66 -13.16 -9.97 -13.00
C GLN A 66 -12.81 -11.20 -13.84
N GLN A 67 -11.56 -11.32 -14.30
CA GLN A 67 -11.14 -12.46 -15.10
C GLN A 67 -11.13 -13.78 -14.29
N ALA A 68 -10.64 -13.74 -13.05
CA ALA A 68 -10.67 -14.91 -12.17
C ALA A 68 -12.11 -15.34 -11.85
N SER A 69 -13.04 -14.39 -11.73
CA SER A 69 -14.46 -14.68 -11.54
C SER A 69 -15.07 -15.38 -12.76
N GLN A 70 -14.76 -14.90 -13.97
CA GLN A 70 -15.20 -15.52 -15.22
C GLN A 70 -14.70 -16.95 -15.38
N LEU A 71 -13.47 -17.23 -14.94
CA LEU A 71 -12.85 -18.56 -15.05
C LEU A 71 -13.30 -19.52 -13.95
N SER A 72 -13.50 -19.03 -12.73
CA SER A 72 -13.86 -19.88 -11.58
C SER A 72 -15.36 -20.14 -11.46
N GLY A 73 -16.20 -19.24 -11.99
CA GLY A 73 -17.66 -19.29 -11.84
C GLY A 73 -18.19 -18.71 -10.52
N TRP A 74 -17.32 -18.12 -9.69
CA TRP A 74 -17.68 -17.46 -8.43
C TRP A 74 -17.21 -16.01 -8.47
N GLU A 75 -17.94 -15.11 -7.82
CA GLU A 75 -17.51 -13.72 -7.71
C GLU A 75 -16.33 -13.58 -6.75
N LEU A 76 -15.23 -13.03 -7.26
CA LEU A 76 -14.04 -12.68 -6.50
C LEU A 76 -13.92 -11.17 -6.43
N GLN A 77 -13.60 -10.65 -5.24
CA GLN A 77 -13.42 -9.22 -5.02
C GLN A 77 -11.98 -8.79 -5.32
N PRO A 78 -11.75 -7.52 -5.72
CA PRO A 78 -10.41 -7.02 -6.05
C PRO A 78 -9.37 -7.22 -4.93
N TRP A 79 -9.76 -6.98 -3.67
CA TRP A 79 -8.88 -7.17 -2.52
C TRP A 79 -8.56 -8.64 -2.23
N GLU A 80 -9.33 -9.59 -2.76
CA GLU A 80 -9.03 -11.02 -2.62
C GLU A 80 -7.86 -11.46 -3.51
N MET A 81 -7.57 -10.68 -4.55
CA MET A 81 -6.39 -10.87 -5.42
C MET A 81 -5.07 -10.45 -4.76
N ILE A 82 -5.14 -9.81 -3.57
CA ILE A 82 -3.98 -9.49 -2.73
C ILE A 82 -3.51 -10.79 -2.06
N ALA A 83 -2.55 -11.49 -2.69
CA ALA A 83 -2.05 -12.78 -2.21
C ALA A 83 -1.09 -12.61 -1.00
N PRO A 84 -1.49 -12.97 0.24
CA PRO A 84 -0.69 -12.66 1.43
C PRO A 84 0.72 -13.27 1.43
N GLY A 85 0.93 -14.37 0.69
CA GLY A 85 2.21 -15.07 0.57
C GLY A 85 3.10 -14.66 -0.61
N ARG A 86 2.59 -13.88 -1.58
CA ARG A 86 3.38 -13.39 -2.73
C ARG A 86 3.72 -11.91 -2.66
N ILE A 87 3.03 -11.16 -1.79
CA ILE A 87 3.57 -9.91 -1.31
C ILE A 87 4.77 -10.30 -0.45
N HIS A 88 5.99 -10.12 -0.96
CA HIS A 88 7.25 -10.35 -0.22
C HIS A 88 7.45 -9.33 0.91
N LEU A 89 6.37 -9.00 1.60
CA LEU A 89 6.28 -8.02 2.66
C LEU A 89 5.84 -8.78 3.90
N ARG A 90 6.67 -9.71 4.36
CA ARG A 90 6.67 -10.15 5.77
C ARG A 90 7.30 -9.00 6.56
N LEU A 91 6.55 -7.91 6.63
CA LEU A 91 6.97 -6.60 7.12
C LEU A 91 6.83 -6.58 8.64
N GLU A 92 7.72 -7.28 9.35
CA GLU A 92 8.13 -6.78 10.65
C GLU A 92 9.01 -5.56 10.36
N ILE A 93 8.39 -4.39 10.34
CA ILE A 93 9.08 -3.11 10.13
C ILE A 93 9.42 -2.55 11.48
N ASP A 94 10.63 -2.03 11.62
CA ASP A 94 10.90 -1.02 12.63
C ASP A 94 10.50 0.36 12.07
N PRO A 95 9.42 1.00 12.56
CA PRO A 95 8.99 2.32 12.07
C PRO A 95 10.07 3.39 12.20
N SER A 96 11.01 3.21 13.13
CA SER A 96 12.17 4.09 13.36
C SER A 96 13.21 3.98 12.25
N SER A 97 13.14 2.94 11.42
CA SER A 97 14.11 2.60 10.37
C SER A 97 13.65 2.97 8.95
N MET A 98 12.58 3.75 8.82
CA MET A 98 12.07 4.22 7.52
C MET A 98 12.72 5.54 7.09
N ASP A 99 13.22 5.58 5.86
CA ASP A 99 13.63 6.82 5.18
C ASP A 99 12.56 7.22 4.14
N THR A 100 12.33 8.52 3.94
CA THR A 100 11.32 9.01 2.99
C THR A 100 11.93 10.05 2.08
N ARG A 101 11.80 9.83 0.76
CA ARG A 101 12.20 10.79 -0.28
C ARG A 101 10.94 11.21 -1.03
N ILE A 102 10.68 12.52 -1.06
CA ILE A 102 9.48 13.10 -1.71
C ILE A 102 9.96 13.95 -2.89
N SER A 103 9.31 13.76 -4.04
CA SER A 103 9.46 14.57 -5.25
C SER A 103 8.07 14.88 -5.77
N ASP A 104 7.59 16.10 -5.51
CA ASP A 104 6.26 16.58 -5.89
C ASP A 104 5.14 15.64 -5.41
N ASP A 105 4.40 15.05 -6.35
CA ASP A 105 3.31 14.10 -6.11
C ASP A 105 3.77 12.66 -6.05
N ARG A 106 5.08 12.40 -5.95
CA ARG A 106 5.66 11.06 -5.80
C ARG A 106 6.51 10.99 -4.54
N ALA A 107 6.55 9.80 -3.95
CA ALA A 107 7.45 9.51 -2.86
C ALA A 107 7.97 8.09 -2.94
N VAL A 108 9.13 7.86 -2.34
CA VAL A 108 9.65 6.53 -2.07
C VAL A 108 9.91 6.45 -0.57
N VAL A 109 9.32 5.44 0.07
CA VAL A 109 9.61 5.09 1.46
C VAL A 109 10.50 3.85 1.44
N THR A 110 11.74 4.00 1.89
CA THR A 110 12.65 2.88 2.05
C THR A 110 12.40 2.26 3.42
N VAL A 111 12.00 1.00 3.43
CA VAL A 111 11.66 0.22 4.62
C VAL A 111 12.76 -0.79 4.90
N ARG A 112 13.21 -0.88 6.16
CA ARG A 112 14.12 -1.93 6.61
C ARG A 112 13.38 -2.94 7.48
N GLY A 113 13.49 -4.21 7.13
CA GLY A 113 12.90 -5.31 7.90
C GLY A 113 13.78 -5.70 9.09
N VAL A 114 13.15 -6.15 10.19
CA VAL A 114 13.87 -6.57 11.41
C VAL A 114 14.81 -7.77 11.18
N ALA A 115 14.45 -8.68 10.26
CA ALA A 115 15.25 -9.87 9.93
C ALA A 115 16.39 -9.57 8.93
N GLY A 116 16.62 -8.30 8.61
CA GLY A 116 17.49 -7.88 7.51
C GLY A 116 16.74 -7.93 6.17
N GLY A 117 16.84 -6.85 5.42
CA GLY A 117 16.14 -6.65 4.15
C GLY A 117 15.76 -5.19 3.99
N VAL A 118 15.86 -4.68 2.76
CA VAL A 118 15.47 -3.31 2.41
C VAL A 118 14.50 -3.39 1.24
N ALA A 119 13.39 -2.67 1.34
CA ALA A 119 12.40 -2.57 0.29
C ALA A 119 12.03 -1.10 0.05
N ASP A 120 12.03 -0.69 -1.21
CA ASP A 120 11.53 0.61 -1.62
C ASP A 120 10.05 0.49 -1.95
N VAL A 121 9.24 1.28 -1.24
CA VAL A 121 7.80 1.35 -1.44
C VAL A 121 7.50 2.65 -2.18
N PRO A 122 7.15 2.60 -3.48
CA PRO A 122 6.74 3.78 -4.23
C PRO A 122 5.34 4.23 -3.81
N LEU A 123 5.14 5.55 -3.76
CA LEU A 123 3.87 6.18 -3.48
C LEU A 123 3.61 7.32 -4.46
N VAL A 124 2.33 7.59 -4.67
CA VAL A 124 1.81 8.71 -5.47
C VAL A 124 0.77 9.47 -4.65
N ARG A 125 0.66 10.79 -4.83
CA ARG A 125 -0.39 11.61 -4.23
C ARG A 125 -1.59 11.68 -5.18
N GLU A 126 -2.72 11.15 -4.73
CA GLU A 126 -3.99 11.12 -5.48
C GLU A 126 -5.12 11.64 -4.58
N GLY A 127 -5.92 12.58 -5.08
CA GLY A 127 -7.03 13.16 -4.30
C GLY A 127 -6.57 13.78 -2.97
N GLY A 128 -5.35 14.34 -2.94
CA GLY A 128 -4.76 14.93 -1.74
C GLY A 128 -4.19 13.91 -0.73
N ARG A 129 -4.28 12.60 -0.99
CA ARG A 129 -3.77 11.54 -0.10
C ARG A 129 -2.65 10.76 -0.76
N TRP A 130 -1.68 10.31 0.03
CA TRP A 130 -0.67 9.37 -0.42
C TRP A 130 -1.27 7.97 -0.59
N ARG A 131 -0.89 7.32 -1.68
CA ARG A 131 -1.31 5.97 -2.07
C ARG A 131 -0.09 5.15 -2.46
N ILE A 132 -0.09 3.87 -2.13
CA ILE A 132 0.99 2.95 -2.50
C ILE A 132 0.85 2.55 -3.96
N ASP A 133 1.88 2.83 -4.76
CA ASP A 133 1.87 2.60 -6.20
C ASP A 133 2.47 1.23 -6.54
N LEU A 134 1.72 0.17 -6.23
CA LEU A 134 2.15 -1.20 -6.57
C LEU A 134 1.99 -1.44 -8.07
N SER A 135 3.11 -1.76 -8.72
CA SER A 135 3.06 -2.25 -10.10
C SER A 135 2.65 -3.72 -10.13
N PHE A 136 1.59 -3.98 -10.87
CA PHE A 136 1.02 -5.29 -11.08
C PHE A 136 1.12 -5.62 -12.57
N PRO A 137 1.67 -6.77 -12.99
CA PRO A 137 1.74 -7.12 -14.41
C PRO A 137 0.33 -7.18 -15.02
N SER A 138 0.13 -6.50 -16.15
CA SER A 138 -1.14 -6.53 -16.89
C SER A 138 -1.51 -7.96 -17.26
N VAL A 139 -2.80 -8.32 -17.24
CA VAL A 139 -3.18 -9.71 -17.46
C VAL A 139 -2.95 -10.17 -18.91
N GLU A 140 -2.93 -9.25 -19.87
CA GLU A 140 -2.57 -9.54 -21.27
C GLU A 140 -1.15 -10.07 -21.43
N ALA A 141 -0.24 -9.81 -20.48
CA ALA A 141 1.11 -10.35 -20.50
C ALA A 141 1.17 -11.86 -20.17
N ILE A 142 0.06 -12.46 -19.73
CA ILE A 142 -0.03 -13.89 -19.37
C ILE A 142 -0.71 -14.66 -20.53
N ARG A 143 -0.24 -14.49 -21.76
CA ARG A 143 -0.50 -15.47 -22.83
C ARG A 143 0.65 -16.48 -22.89
N PRO A 144 0.38 -17.78 -22.74
CA PRO A 144 1.36 -18.80 -23.12
C PRO A 144 1.60 -18.69 -24.64
N GLY A 145 2.81 -18.28 -25.05
CA GLY A 145 3.24 -18.34 -26.46
C GLY A 145 3.79 -17.05 -27.09
N ALA A 146 3.95 -15.94 -26.36
CA ALA A 146 4.49 -14.69 -26.93
C ALA A 146 6.03 -14.53 -26.78
N GLY A 147 6.76 -15.60 -26.46
CA GLY A 147 8.21 -15.60 -26.37
C GLY A 147 8.75 -16.93 -26.83
N ASP A 148 8.79 -17.14 -28.15
CA ASP A 148 9.68 -18.09 -28.86
C ASP A 148 9.26 -18.16 -30.34
N ALA A 149 9.37 -17.05 -31.06
CA ALA A 149 9.27 -17.02 -32.52
C ALA A 149 10.42 -16.18 -33.09
N GLY A 150 11.66 -16.62 -32.84
CA GLY A 150 12.81 -15.85 -33.28
C GLY A 150 14.18 -16.45 -33.02
N ALA A 151 14.33 -17.78 -33.01
CA ALA A 151 15.67 -18.39 -33.01
C ALA A 151 15.65 -19.81 -33.61
N ARG A 152 15.36 -19.90 -34.91
CA ARG A 152 15.83 -21.01 -35.74
C ARG A 152 16.32 -20.45 -37.06
N SER A 153 17.63 -20.40 -37.24
CA SER A 153 18.31 -21.05 -38.37
C SER A 153 19.81 -20.96 -38.16
N VAL A 154 20.36 -22.12 -37.82
CA VAL A 154 21.77 -22.50 -37.92
C VAL A 154 22.06 -22.77 -39.41
N PRO A 155 23.28 -22.49 -39.87
CA PRO A 155 24.02 -23.52 -40.59
C PRO A 155 25.21 -24.04 -39.77
#